data_AF-A0A1E5LAM5-F1
#
_entry.id   AF-A0A1E5LAM5-F1
#
_cell.length_a   1.000
_cell.length_b   1.000
_cell.length_c   1.000
_cell.angle_alpha   90.00
_cell.angle_beta   90.00
_cell.angle_gamma   90.00
#
_symmetry.space_group_name_H-M   'P 1'
#
loop_
_entity.id
_entity.type
_entity.pdbx_description
1 polymer ?
#
loop_
_entity_poly.entity_id
_entity_poly.type
_entity_poly.pdbx_seq_one_letter_code
_entity_poly.pdbx_strand_id
1 'polypeptide(L)'
;MIRDKINKILDSLPEEELNEVYWSISYIQENYMFKKNLFDKGVGMKGLYDESEEIIEMWDKTFTQNISEAEKEEIYYEQYKWHIFSYKKQDCLIEEKARKAFDTMSKDEIYVMYEGSPIVSLYTNAKVVIAKDFDSQHDIYLFDKDFTWTYIHTHESMCGPYFYEVN
;
A
#
# COMPACT_ATOMS: atom_id res chain seq x y z
N MET A 1 -5.37 -22.97 -27.12
CA MET A 1 -4.55 -22.07 -26.27
C MET A 1 -5.25 -21.86 -24.93
N ILE A 2 -4.59 -21.31 -23.90
CA ILE A 2 -5.24 -21.09 -22.58
C ILE A 2 -6.45 -20.15 -22.69
N ARG A 3 -6.36 -19.12 -23.53
CA ARG A 3 -7.45 -18.19 -23.83
C ARG A 3 -8.72 -18.91 -24.32
N ASP A 4 -8.59 -19.83 -25.27
CA ASP A 4 -9.75 -20.56 -25.81
C ASP A 4 -10.43 -21.44 -24.74
N LYS A 5 -9.65 -21.96 -23.78
CA LYS A 5 -10.20 -22.72 -22.65
C LYS A 5 -10.97 -21.80 -21.70
N ILE A 6 -10.44 -20.62 -21.40
CA ILE A 6 -11.09 -19.62 -20.57
C ILE A 6 -12.41 -19.18 -21.21
N ASN A 7 -12.40 -18.79 -22.48
CA ASN A 7 -13.61 -18.34 -23.19
C ASN A 7 -14.71 -19.40 -23.16
N LYS A 8 -14.38 -20.68 -23.39
CA LYS A 8 -15.37 -21.77 -23.30
C LYS A 8 -15.99 -21.94 -21.90
N ILE A 9 -15.23 -21.65 -20.84
CA ILE A 9 -15.76 -21.65 -19.48
C ILE A 9 -16.72 -20.47 -19.30
N LEU A 10 -16.29 -19.26 -19.69
CA LEU A 10 -17.12 -18.05 -19.61
C LEU A 10 -18.44 -18.21 -20.37
N ASP A 11 -18.41 -18.76 -21.58
CA ASP A 11 -19.61 -19.01 -22.41
C ASP A 11 -20.61 -19.99 -21.76
N SER A 12 -20.18 -20.76 -20.76
CA SER A 12 -21.01 -21.75 -20.07
C SER A 12 -21.62 -21.25 -18.75
N LEU A 13 -21.21 -20.06 -18.27
CA LEU A 13 -21.64 -19.50 -17.00
C LEU A 13 -22.86 -18.57 -17.17
N PRO A 14 -23.79 -18.53 -16.18
CA PRO A 14 -24.82 -17.50 -16.12
C PRO A 14 -24.23 -16.14 -15.74
N GLU A 15 -24.97 -15.05 -16.00
CA GLU A 15 -24.53 -13.67 -15.75
C GLU A 15 -24.09 -13.40 -14.29
N GLU A 16 -24.77 -14.01 -13.31
CA GLU A 16 -24.42 -13.87 -11.89
C GLU A 16 -23.00 -14.38 -11.60
N GLU A 17 -22.65 -15.56 -12.13
CA GLU A 17 -21.31 -16.13 -12.01
C GLU A 17 -20.29 -15.33 -12.84
N LEU A 18 -20.70 -14.77 -13.98
CA LEU A 18 -19.83 -13.90 -14.78
C LEU A 18 -19.46 -12.61 -14.03
N ASN A 19 -20.33 -12.06 -13.19
CA ASN A 19 -20.00 -10.91 -12.35
C ASN A 19 -18.88 -11.24 -11.35
N GLU A 20 -18.93 -12.39 -10.70
CA GLU A 20 -17.87 -12.84 -9.78
C GLU A 20 -16.54 -13.07 -10.51
N VAL A 21 -16.59 -13.66 -11.70
CA VAL A 21 -15.41 -13.86 -12.54
C VAL A 21 -14.85 -12.54 -13.04
N TYR A 22 -15.70 -11.57 -13.40
CA TYR A 22 -15.29 -10.23 -13.82
C TYR A 22 -14.45 -9.54 -12.74
N TRP A 23 -14.88 -9.56 -11.48
CA TRP A 23 -14.12 -8.97 -10.38
C TRP A 23 -12.75 -9.63 -10.21
N SER A 24 -12.70 -10.96 -10.29
CA SER A 24 -11.45 -11.72 -10.20
C SER A 24 -10.46 -11.36 -11.33
N ILE A 25 -10.95 -11.28 -12.57
CA ILE A 25 -10.12 -10.91 -13.73
C ILE A 25 -9.68 -9.45 -13.66
N SER A 26 -10.58 -8.55 -13.25
CA SER A 26 -10.28 -7.12 -13.09
C SER A 26 -9.18 -6.92 -12.06
N TYR A 27 -9.27 -7.57 -10.90
CA TYR A 27 -8.22 -7.53 -9.88
C TYR A 27 -6.87 -8.06 -10.39
N ILE A 28 -6.86 -9.17 -11.15
CA ILE A 28 -5.63 -9.70 -11.78
C ILE A 28 -5.05 -8.68 -12.77
N GLN A 29 -5.90 -8.07 -13.58
CA GLN A 29 -5.48 -7.09 -14.58
C GLN A 29 -4.90 -5.84 -13.92
N GLU A 30 -5.57 -5.27 -12.93
CA GLU A 30 -5.11 -4.09 -12.19
C GLU A 30 -3.77 -4.33 -11.53
N ASN A 31 -3.61 -5.48 -10.84
CA ASN A 31 -2.33 -5.86 -10.24
C ASN A 31 -1.21 -6.02 -11.27
N TYR A 32 -1.51 -6.63 -12.42
CA TYR A 32 -0.55 -6.75 -13.51
C TYR A 32 -0.15 -5.37 -14.03
N MET A 33 -1.12 -4.47 -14.27
CA MET A 33 -0.86 -3.13 -14.78
C MET A 33 -0.07 -2.27 -13.78
N PHE A 34 -0.36 -2.37 -12.48
CA PHE A 34 0.41 -1.73 -11.42
C PHE A 34 1.87 -2.19 -11.43
N LYS A 35 2.11 -3.51 -11.37
CA LYS A 35 3.47 -4.08 -11.40
C LYS A 35 4.19 -3.73 -12.69
N LYS A 36 3.49 -3.76 -13.82
CA LYS A 36 4.05 -3.39 -15.12
C LYS A 36 4.45 -1.91 -15.15
N ASN A 37 3.62 -1.00 -14.64
CA ASN A 37 3.95 0.43 -14.55
C ASN A 37 5.25 0.67 -13.79
N LEU A 38 5.42 0.02 -12.64
CA LEU A 38 6.65 0.11 -11.86
C LEU A 38 7.85 -0.52 -12.58
N PHE A 39 7.65 -1.70 -13.19
CA PHE A 39 8.70 -2.39 -13.95
C PHE A 39 9.17 -1.59 -15.17
N ASP A 40 8.24 -0.98 -15.93
CA ASP A 40 8.56 -0.14 -17.08
C ASP A 40 9.36 1.10 -16.69
N LYS A 41 9.21 1.58 -15.45
CA LYS A 41 10.04 2.64 -14.86
C LYS A 41 11.40 2.15 -14.34
N GLY A 42 11.67 0.84 -14.41
CA GLY A 42 12.89 0.22 -13.93
C GLY A 42 12.94 0.01 -12.42
N VAL A 43 11.78 -0.05 -11.75
CA VAL A 43 11.71 -0.34 -10.31
C VAL A 43 11.88 -1.83 -10.09
N GLY A 44 12.84 -2.20 -9.24
CA GLY A 44 12.99 -3.57 -8.76
C GLY A 44 12.04 -3.82 -7.60
N MET A 45 11.42 -5.01 -7.52
CA MET A 45 10.54 -5.39 -6.41
C MET A 45 10.98 -6.75 -5.87
N LYS A 46 11.33 -6.81 -4.58
CA LYS A 46 11.77 -8.04 -3.90
C LYS A 46 10.99 -8.22 -2.60
N GLY A 47 10.30 -9.34 -2.43
CA GLY A 47 9.71 -9.72 -1.14
C GLY A 47 10.79 -10.08 -0.11
N LEU A 48 10.62 -9.62 1.13
CA LEU A 48 11.53 -9.83 2.26
C LEU A 48 10.94 -10.83 3.26
N TYR A 49 10.80 -12.08 2.87
CA TYR A 49 10.04 -13.08 3.64
C TYR A 49 10.57 -13.32 5.06
N ASP A 50 11.89 -13.29 5.25
CA ASP A 50 12.51 -13.60 6.55
C ASP A 50 12.55 -12.37 7.47
N GLU A 51 12.66 -11.16 6.92
CA GLU A 51 12.78 -9.92 7.70
C GLU A 51 11.44 -9.18 7.89
N SER A 52 10.35 -9.63 7.26
CA SER A 52 9.08 -8.90 7.22
C SER A 52 8.49 -8.62 8.61
N GLU A 53 8.50 -9.60 9.51
CA GLU A 53 7.94 -9.47 10.86
C GLU A 53 8.64 -8.34 11.63
N GLU A 54 9.97 -8.37 11.67
CA GLU A 54 10.79 -7.35 12.34
C GLU A 54 10.57 -5.95 11.72
N ILE A 55 10.51 -5.85 10.39
CA ILE A 55 10.27 -4.57 9.71
C ILE A 55 8.89 -4.00 10.05
N ILE A 56 7.85 -4.84 10.09
CA ILE A 56 6.49 -4.42 10.45
C ILE A 56 6.44 -3.95 11.92
N GLU A 57 7.08 -4.67 12.84
CA GLU A 57 7.18 -4.27 14.24
C GLU A 57 7.92 -2.94 14.42
N MET A 58 9.01 -2.73 13.67
CA MET A 58 9.75 -1.47 13.69
C MET A 58 8.91 -0.31 13.15
N TRP A 59 8.15 -0.54 12.07
CA TRP A 59 7.20 0.45 11.56
C TRP A 59 6.18 0.82 12.64
N ASP A 60 5.53 -0.19 13.24
CA ASP A 60 4.50 0.00 14.25
C ASP A 60 5.03 0.79 15.45
N LYS A 61 6.17 0.37 15.99
CA LYS A 61 6.82 1.02 17.12
C LYS A 61 7.21 2.46 16.83
N THR A 62 7.77 2.73 15.66
CA THR A 62 8.33 4.04 15.33
C THR A 62 7.22 5.07 15.08
N PHE A 63 6.24 4.70 14.25
CA PHE A 63 5.19 5.64 13.84
C PHE A 63 4.04 5.75 14.85
N THR A 64 4.00 4.88 15.87
CA THR A 64 3.03 4.97 16.99
C THR A 64 3.65 5.26 18.35
N GLN A 65 4.94 5.64 18.42
CA GLN A 65 5.66 5.82 19.69
C GLN A 65 4.98 6.76 20.70
N ASN A 66 4.19 7.72 20.22
CA ASN A 66 3.49 8.71 21.05
C ASN A 66 2.01 8.35 21.33
N ILE A 67 1.54 7.20 20.82
CA ILE A 67 0.15 6.77 20.93
C ILE A 67 0.05 5.67 21.97
N SER A 68 -0.71 5.91 23.04
CA SER A 68 -0.93 4.91 24.08
C SER A 68 -1.82 3.76 23.60
N GLU A 69 -1.72 2.59 24.23
CA GLU A 69 -2.57 1.44 23.88
C GLU A 69 -4.08 1.75 24.04
N ALA A 70 -4.46 2.55 25.04
CA ALA A 70 -5.84 2.99 25.19
C ALA A 70 -6.31 3.86 24.01
N GLU A 71 -5.44 4.72 23.46
CA GLU A 71 -5.75 5.50 22.26
C GLU A 71 -5.80 4.63 21.02
N LYS A 72 -4.96 3.59 20.92
CA LYS A 72 -5.01 2.60 19.82
C LYS A 72 -6.33 1.82 19.84
N GLU A 73 -6.80 1.41 21.01
CA GLU A 73 -8.11 0.75 21.18
C GLU A 73 -9.27 1.68 20.76
N GLU A 74 -9.25 2.96 21.19
CA GLU A 74 -10.30 3.95 20.88
C GLU A 74 -10.49 4.16 19.37
N ILE A 75 -9.40 4.10 18.61
CA ILE A 75 -9.40 4.33 17.16
C ILE A 75 -9.44 3.04 16.35
N TYR A 76 -9.66 1.88 16.97
CA TYR A 76 -9.68 0.57 16.27
C TYR A 76 -8.39 0.32 15.47
N TYR A 77 -7.23 0.66 16.03
CA TYR A 77 -5.93 0.56 15.37
C TYR A 77 -5.59 -0.86 14.88
N GLU A 78 -6.09 -1.88 15.58
CA GLU A 78 -5.92 -3.29 15.21
C GLU A 78 -6.57 -3.66 13.85
N GLN A 79 -7.54 -2.87 13.39
CA GLN A 79 -8.21 -3.08 12.11
C GLN A 79 -7.45 -2.40 10.96
N TYR A 80 -7.02 -1.16 11.19
CA TYR A 80 -6.30 -0.36 10.20
C TYR A 80 -5.27 0.54 10.87
N LYS A 81 -3.99 0.37 10.53
CA LYS A 81 -2.91 1.16 11.15
C LYS A 81 -3.01 2.64 10.78
N TRP A 82 -3.56 2.98 9.61
CA TRP A 82 -3.76 4.35 9.17
C TRP A 82 -4.79 5.13 10.01
N HIS A 83 -5.52 4.47 10.93
CA HIS A 83 -6.42 5.14 11.86
C HIS A 83 -5.75 6.16 12.76
N ILE A 84 -4.45 6.03 13.06
CA ILE A 84 -3.71 7.06 13.82
C ILE A 84 -3.78 8.44 13.13
N PHE A 85 -3.88 8.47 11.80
CA PHE A 85 -3.96 9.69 11.00
C PHE A 85 -5.39 10.12 10.74
N SER A 86 -6.30 9.21 10.39
CA SER A 86 -7.70 9.57 10.11
C SER A 86 -8.43 10.08 11.36
N TYR A 87 -8.14 9.51 12.54
CA TYR A 87 -8.63 9.98 13.84
C TYR A 87 -7.82 11.15 14.40
N LYS A 88 -6.80 11.64 13.68
CA LYS A 88 -5.98 12.81 14.05
C LYS A 88 -5.25 12.65 15.39
N LYS A 89 -4.86 11.41 15.74
CA LYS A 89 -4.03 11.14 16.93
C LYS A 89 -2.57 11.54 16.70
N GLN A 90 -2.14 11.54 15.43
CA GLN A 90 -0.82 11.98 15.00
C GLN A 90 -0.95 13.06 13.90
N ASP A 91 -0.30 14.21 14.11
CA ASP A 91 -0.26 15.27 13.10
C ASP A 91 0.53 14.81 11.88
N CYS A 92 -0.03 15.00 10.68
CA CYS A 92 0.55 14.58 9.41
C CYS A 92 0.09 15.47 8.25
N LEU A 93 0.74 15.34 7.10
CA LEU A 93 0.24 15.89 5.85
C LEU A 93 -0.84 14.96 5.28
N ILE A 94 -1.82 15.55 4.61
CA ILE A 94 -2.98 14.85 4.04
C ILE A 94 -3.17 15.20 2.57
N GLU A 95 -3.81 14.30 1.83
CA GLU A 95 -4.24 14.48 0.44
C GLU A 95 -3.09 14.98 -0.46
N GLU A 96 -3.32 16.08 -1.18
CA GLU A 96 -2.35 16.66 -2.11
C GLU A 96 -1.05 17.12 -1.43
N LYS A 97 -1.10 17.49 -0.14
CA LYS A 97 0.12 17.82 0.61
C LYS A 97 0.95 16.57 0.88
N ALA A 98 0.29 15.45 1.23
CA ALA A 98 0.95 14.17 1.43
C ALA A 98 1.59 13.66 0.12
N ARG A 99 0.83 13.74 -0.99
CA ARG A 99 1.31 13.36 -2.32
C ARG A 99 2.55 14.16 -2.72
N LYS A 100 2.50 15.48 -2.57
CA LYS A 100 3.65 16.36 -2.87
C LYS A 100 4.86 16.04 -2.02
N ALA A 101 4.67 15.83 -0.72
CA ALA A 101 5.78 15.46 0.16
C ALA A 101 6.44 14.16 -0.32
N PHE A 102 5.65 13.09 -0.51
CA PHE A 102 6.14 11.82 -1.03
C PHE A 102 6.87 11.96 -2.38
N ASP A 103 6.30 12.70 -3.33
CA ASP A 103 6.90 12.90 -4.66
C ASP A 103 8.25 13.62 -4.60
N THR A 104 8.42 14.54 -3.64
CA THR A 104 9.67 15.29 -3.44
C THR A 104 10.71 14.57 -2.60
N MET A 105 10.34 13.51 -1.87
CA MET A 105 11.28 12.76 -1.05
C MET A 105 12.35 12.08 -1.89
N SER A 106 13.60 12.22 -1.45
CA SER A 106 14.72 11.45 -1.96
C SER A 106 14.59 10.01 -1.48
N LYS A 107 14.20 9.11 -2.37
CA LYS A 107 13.93 7.71 -2.08
C LYS A 107 14.51 6.82 -3.19
N ASP A 108 15.62 6.13 -2.96
CA ASP A 108 16.15 5.16 -3.94
C ASP A 108 15.76 3.71 -3.58
N GLU A 109 15.59 3.46 -2.28
CA GLU A 109 15.04 2.23 -1.73
C GLU A 109 13.87 2.57 -0.79
N ILE A 110 12.76 1.84 -0.91
CA ILE A 110 11.61 1.99 -0.01
C ILE A 110 11.06 0.62 0.37
N TYR A 111 10.61 0.49 1.61
CA TYR A 111 9.78 -0.62 2.03
C TYR A 111 8.33 -0.36 1.64
N VAL A 112 7.65 -1.44 1.25
CA VAL A 112 6.24 -1.44 0.86
C VAL A 112 5.55 -2.60 1.54
N MET A 113 4.47 -2.31 2.28
CA MET A 113 3.60 -3.33 2.87
C MET A 113 2.13 -2.96 2.64
N TYR A 114 1.27 -3.96 2.73
CA TYR A 114 -0.19 -3.79 2.70
C TYR A 114 -0.75 -4.05 4.09
N GLU A 115 -1.86 -3.38 4.44
CA GLU A 115 -2.59 -3.69 5.66
C GLU A 115 -2.89 -5.18 5.78
N GLY A 116 -2.67 -5.75 6.97
CA GLY A 116 -2.88 -7.18 7.24
C GLY A 116 -1.96 -8.16 6.49
N SER A 117 -1.07 -7.69 5.61
CA SER A 117 -0.11 -8.55 4.91
C SER A 117 1.09 -8.87 5.81
N PRO A 118 1.49 -10.14 5.96
CA PRO A 118 2.70 -10.51 6.69
C PRO A 118 3.98 -10.31 5.87
N ILE A 119 3.88 -9.79 4.64
CA ILE A 119 5.00 -9.64 3.72
C ILE A 119 5.26 -8.16 3.44
N VAL A 120 6.51 -7.76 3.66
CA VAL A 120 7.11 -6.51 3.21
C VAL A 120 7.87 -6.76 1.91
N SER A 121 7.80 -5.81 0.98
CA SER A 121 8.63 -5.77 -0.22
C SER A 121 9.61 -4.60 -0.17
N LEU A 122 10.84 -4.84 -0.61
CA LEU A 122 11.82 -3.80 -0.90
C LEU A 122 11.71 -3.39 -2.36
N TYR A 123 11.45 -2.11 -2.60
CA TYR A 123 11.48 -1.53 -3.93
C TYR A 123 12.79 -0.79 -4.13
N THR A 124 13.50 -1.08 -5.23
CA THR A 124 14.79 -0.44 -5.57
C THR A 124 14.65 0.42 -6.82
N ASN A 125 15.54 1.41 -6.98
CA ASN A 125 15.41 2.47 -7.98
C ASN A 125 14.07 3.22 -7.83
N ALA A 126 13.66 3.46 -6.59
CA ALA A 126 12.36 4.03 -6.24
C ALA A 126 12.25 5.54 -6.52
N LYS A 127 13.32 6.23 -6.91
CA LYS A 127 13.32 7.69 -7.10
C LYS A 127 12.39 8.17 -8.21
N VAL A 128 11.99 7.26 -9.09
CA VAL A 128 11.09 7.50 -10.23
C VAL A 128 9.62 7.28 -9.88
N VAL A 129 9.32 6.71 -8.70
CA VAL A 129 7.93 6.48 -8.28
C VAL A 129 7.35 7.75 -7.67
N ILE A 130 6.09 8.00 -8.00
CA ILE A 130 5.28 9.10 -7.50
C ILE A 130 3.99 8.55 -6.91
N ALA A 131 3.30 9.33 -6.08
CA ALA A 131 2.09 8.94 -5.38
C ALA A 131 1.03 8.37 -6.35
N LYS A 132 0.92 8.97 -7.55
CA LYS A 132 -0.01 8.54 -8.61
C LYS A 132 0.19 7.08 -9.04
N ASP A 133 1.41 6.54 -8.93
CA ASP A 133 1.68 5.15 -9.30
C ASP A 133 0.95 4.14 -8.41
N PHE A 134 0.47 4.58 -7.24
CA PHE A 134 -0.17 3.77 -6.22
C PHE A 134 -1.69 4.01 -6.14
N ASP A 135 -2.28 4.84 -7.01
CA ASP A 135 -3.71 5.20 -6.95
C ASP A 135 -4.65 3.99 -7.07
N SER A 136 -4.20 2.90 -7.71
CA SER A 136 -4.97 1.65 -7.83
C SER A 136 -4.72 0.66 -6.69
N GLN A 137 -3.89 1.01 -5.71
CA GLN A 137 -3.57 0.16 -4.57
C GLN A 137 -4.49 0.48 -3.39
N HIS A 138 -4.62 -0.47 -2.48
CA HIS A 138 -5.53 -0.43 -1.35
C HIS A 138 -4.72 -0.62 -0.08
N ASP A 139 -4.83 0.31 0.88
CA ASP A 139 -4.16 0.28 2.19
C ASP A 139 -2.67 -0.08 2.11
N ILE A 140 -1.95 0.66 1.28
CA ILE A 140 -0.52 0.47 1.03
C ILE A 140 0.30 1.49 1.83
N TYR A 141 1.34 0.99 2.47
CA TYR A 141 2.26 1.74 3.31
C TYR A 141 3.63 1.73 2.63
N LEU A 142 4.19 2.92 2.42
CA LEU A 142 5.51 3.13 1.84
C LEU A 142 6.37 3.92 2.82
N PHE A 143 7.57 3.43 3.12
CA PHE A 143 8.43 4.06 4.13
C PHE A 143 9.91 3.79 3.81
N ASP A 144 10.79 4.61 4.36
CA ASP A 144 12.22 4.43 4.22
C ASP A 144 12.79 3.39 5.19
N LYS A 145 14.03 2.97 4.90
CA LYS A 145 14.71 1.93 5.68
C LYS A 145 15.13 2.39 7.07
N ASP A 146 15.25 3.70 7.27
CA ASP A 146 15.62 4.30 8.54
C ASP A 146 14.37 4.69 9.36
N PHE A 147 13.17 4.38 8.86
CA PHE A 147 11.88 4.65 9.51
C PHE A 147 11.68 6.13 9.87
N THR A 148 12.20 7.02 9.02
CA THR A 148 12.10 8.47 9.20
C THR A 148 10.83 9.05 8.60
N TRP A 149 10.19 8.38 7.64
CA TRP A 149 8.91 8.80 7.08
C TRP A 149 8.04 7.64 6.62
N THR A 150 6.73 7.88 6.57
CA THR A 150 5.75 6.95 6.00
C THR A 150 4.74 7.70 5.14
N TYR A 151 4.45 7.16 3.98
CA TYR A 151 3.36 7.56 3.09
C TYR A 151 2.35 6.42 3.03
N ILE A 152 1.07 6.76 3.18
CA ILE A 152 0.01 5.76 3.26
C ILE A 152 -1.10 6.15 2.29
N HIS A 153 -1.46 5.23 1.39
CA HIS A 153 -2.59 5.37 0.50
C HIS A 153 -3.65 4.35 0.89
N THR A 154 -4.85 4.84 1.24
CA THR A 154 -5.94 4.00 1.76
C THR A 154 -6.89 3.60 0.63
N HIS A 155 -7.67 2.54 0.87
CA HIS A 155 -8.76 2.15 -0.03
C HIS A 155 -9.99 3.08 0.05
N GLU A 156 -10.10 3.91 1.09
CA GLU A 156 -11.23 4.79 1.30
C GLU A 156 -10.97 6.14 0.63
N SER A 157 -11.79 6.50 -0.36
CA SER A 157 -11.62 7.76 -1.11
C SER A 157 -11.73 9.03 -0.26
N MET A 158 -12.27 8.91 0.95
CA MET A 158 -12.43 10.01 1.92
C MET A 158 -11.30 10.08 2.95
N CYS A 159 -10.35 9.13 2.94
CA CYS A 159 -9.28 9.02 3.92
C CYS A 159 -7.90 9.03 3.24
N GLY A 160 -7.11 10.06 3.55
CA GLY A 160 -5.75 10.19 3.07
C GLY A 160 -5.65 10.60 1.59
N PRO A 161 -4.53 10.29 0.92
CA PRO A 161 -3.33 9.68 1.48
C PRO A 161 -2.71 10.52 2.60
N TYR A 162 -1.91 9.88 3.43
CA TYR A 162 -1.22 10.49 4.58
C TYR A 162 0.29 10.48 4.35
N PHE A 163 0.99 11.49 4.85
CA PHE A 163 2.45 11.51 4.91
C PHE A 163 2.90 12.05 6.26
N TYR A 164 3.76 11.29 6.93
CA TYR A 164 4.28 11.65 8.24
C TYR A 164 5.78 11.44 8.29
N GLU A 165 6.48 12.41 8.89
CA GLU A 165 7.93 12.39 9.16
C GLU A 165 8.15 12.36 10.67
N VAL A 166 9.02 11.47 11.11
CA VAL A 166 9.49 11.40 12.50
C VAL A 166 10.42 12.59 12.72
N ASN A 167 10.10 13.44 13.70
CA ASN A 167 10.94 14.56 14.11
C ASN A 167 12.20 14.12 14.87
#